data_AF-A0A9X2A506-F1
#
_entry.id   AF-A0A9X2A506-F1
#
_cell.length_a   1.000
_cell.length_b   1.000
_cell.length_c   1.000
_cell.angle_alpha   90.00
_cell.angle_beta   90.00
_cell.angle_gamma   90.00
#
_symmetry.space_group_name_H-M   'P 1'
#
loop_
_entity.id
_entity.type
_entity.pdbx_description
1 polymer ?
#
loop_
_entity_poly.entity_id
_entity_poly.type
_entity_poly.pdbx_seq_one_letter_code
_entity_poly.pdbx_strand_id
1 'polypeptide(L)' 'MKKVASYYLLPVVFFLLLSASQLYGQTLQAILMTILGSACMGLLTGFVIHIAMIVKKKVSK' A
#
# COMPACT_ATOMS: atom_id res chain seq x y z
N MET A 1 -5.49 -15.46 -8.70
CA MET A 1 -4.33 -14.53 -8.72
C MET A 1 -4.73 -13.05 -8.81
N LYS A 2 -5.73 -12.65 -9.61
CA LYS A 2 -6.16 -11.23 -9.75
C LYS A 2 -6.51 -10.53 -8.42
N LYS A 3 -7.21 -11.20 -7.49
CA LYS A 3 -7.55 -10.64 -6.17
C LYS A 3 -6.33 -10.37 -5.29
N VAL A 4 -5.28 -11.17 -5.42
CA VAL A 4 -4.06 -11.03 -4.61
C VAL A 4 -3.32 -9.76 -5.03
N ALA A 5 -3.12 -9.55 -6.34
CA ALA A 5 -2.52 -8.32 -6.86
C ALA A 5 -3.30 -7.06 -6.45
N SER A 6 -4.63 -7.11 -6.42
CA SER A 6 -5.45 -6.00 -5.90
C SER A 6 -5.18 -5.69 -4.43
N TYR A 7 -4.91 -6.68 -3.57
CA TYR A 7 -4.61 -6.40 -2.16
C TYR A 7 -3.32 -5.60 -1.97
N TYR A 8 -2.38 -5.66 -2.90
CA TYR A 8 -1.12 -4.91 -2.83
C TYR A 8 -1.18 -3.60 -3.60
N LEU A 9 -1.81 -3.58 -4.78
CA LEU A 9 -1.86 -2.38 -5.62
C LEU A 9 -2.80 -1.31 -5.07
N LEU A 10 -3.96 -1.68 -4.52
CA LEU A 10 -4.93 -0.70 -4.00
C LEU A 10 -4.34 0.13 -2.84
N PRO A 11 -3.74 -0.47 -1.80
CA PRO A 11 -3.14 0.31 -0.72
C PRO A 11 -1.98 1.18 -1.19
N VAL A 12 -1.13 0.68 -2.10
CA VAL A 12 -0.01 1.46 -2.65
C VAL A 12 -0.52 2.71 -3.39
N VAL A 13 -1.51 2.55 -4.26
CA VAL A 13 -2.11 3.68 -4.99
C VAL A 13 -2.79 4.66 -4.02
N PHE A 14 -3.45 4.16 -2.98
CA PHE A 14 -4.08 4.99 -1.96
C PHE A 14 -3.05 5.84 -1.19
N PHE A 15 -1.95 5.23 -0.72
CA PHE A 15 -0.90 5.97 -0.01
C PHE A 15 -0.15 6.94 -0.92
N LEU A 16 0.02 6.61 -2.19
CA LEU A 16 0.60 7.54 -3.18
C LEU A 16 -0.30 8.76 -3.40
N LEU A 17 -1.61 8.56 -3.58
CA LEU A 17 -2.58 9.65 -3.74
C LEU A 17 -2.65 10.53 -2.47
N LEU A 18 -2.64 9.91 -1.30
CA LEU A 18 -2.62 10.62 -0.03
C LEU A 18 -1.38 11.51 0.08
N SER A 19 -0.20 10.94 -0.21
CA SER A 19 1.07 11.66 -0.12
C SER A 19 1.25 12.71 -1.23
N ALA A 20 0.57 12.55 -2.37
CA ALA A 20 0.56 13.54 -3.45
C ALA A 20 0.01 14.91 -3.00
N SER A 21 -0.90 14.93 -2.02
CA SER A 21 -1.41 16.18 -1.45
C SER A 21 -0.36 16.99 -0.67
N GLN A 22 0.75 16.35 -0.28
CA GLN A 22 1.79 16.93 0.57
C GLN A 22 3.06 17.34 -0.22
N LEU A 23 3.00 17.28 -1.55
CA LEU A 23 4.17 17.42 -2.43
C LEU A 23 4.59 18.87 -2.76
N TYR A 24 3.93 19.88 -2.19
CA TYR A 24 4.20 21.29 -2.55
C TYR A 24 5.56 21.77 -2.03
N GLY A 25 6.39 22.33 -2.91
CA GLY A 25 7.69 22.91 -2.55
C GLY A 25 8.78 21.89 -2.16
N GLN A 26 8.57 20.60 -2.42
CA GLN A 26 9.47 19.52 -2.03
C GLN A 26 10.64 19.34 -3.02
N THR A 27 11.81 18.95 -2.50
CA THR A 27 12.98 18.61 -3.33
C THR A 27 12.80 17.25 -4.02
N LEU A 28 13.52 17.02 -5.12
CA LEU A 28 13.47 15.73 -5.85
C LEU A 28 13.73 14.52 -4.94
N GLN A 29 14.66 14.65 -3.99
CA GLN A 29 14.96 13.59 -3.02
C GLN A 29 13.75 13.29 -2.11
N ALA A 30 13.06 14.32 -1.64
CA ALA A 30 11.87 14.14 -0.81
C ALA A 30 10.75 13.45 -1.58
N ILE A 31 10.53 13.81 -2.86
CA ILE A 31 9.56 13.15 -3.74
C ILE A 31 9.88 11.65 -3.86
N LEU A 32 11.14 11.29 -4.11
CA LEU A 32 11.56 9.89 -4.22
C LEU A 32 11.36 9.12 -2.91
N MET A 33 11.70 9.74 -1.78
CA MET A 33 11.48 9.14 -0.45
C MET A 33 9.99 8.96 -0.14
N THR A 34 9.15 9.90 -0.54
CA THR A 34 7.69 9.81 -0.40
C THR A 34 7.11 8.67 -1.24
N ILE A 35 7.56 8.52 -2.48
CA ILE A 35 7.13 7.40 -3.36
C ILE A 35 7.55 6.06 -2.75
N LEU A 36 8.81 5.96 -2.31
CA LEU A 36 9.34 4.73 -1.71
C LEU A 36 8.61 4.39 -0.40
N GLY A 37 8.40 5.37 0.47
CA GLY A 37 7.65 5.21 1.72
C GLY A 37 6.20 4.79 1.47
N SER A 38 5.53 5.42 0.49
CA SER A 38 4.16 5.06 0.10
C SER A 38 4.08 3.62 -0.43
N ALA A 39 5.06 3.20 -1.23
CA ALA A 39 5.15 1.84 -1.74
C ALA A 39 5.37 0.83 -0.59
N CYS A 40 6.29 1.10 0.33
CA CYS A 40 6.53 0.26 1.51
C CYS A 40 5.27 0.11 2.38
N MET A 41 4.60 1.22 2.69
CA MET A 41 3.37 1.22 3.50
C MET A 41 2.22 0.50 2.81
N GLY A 42 2.05 0.72 1.51
CA GLY A 42 1.03 0.03 0.73
C GLY A 42 1.27 -1.47 0.64
N LEU A 43 2.51 -1.92 0.41
CA LEU A 43 2.84 -3.35 0.38
C LEU A 43 2.64 -4.02 1.74
N LEU A 44 3.07 -3.37 2.82
CA LEU A 44 2.87 -3.87 4.19
C LEU A 44 1.38 -4.01 4.51
N THR A 45 0.60 -2.98 4.20
CA THR A 45 -0.86 -3.00 4.40
C THR A 45 -1.50 -4.12 3.59
N GLY A 46 -1.10 -4.27 2.32
CA GLY A 46 -1.57 -5.36 1.46
C GLY A 46 -1.22 -6.75 1.98
N PHE A 47 -0.03 -6.91 2.56
CA PHE A 47 0.39 -8.15 3.23
C PHE A 47 -0.48 -8.47 4.45
N VAL A 48 -0.75 -7.48 5.31
CA VAL A 48 -1.63 -7.65 6.47
C VAL A 48 -3.04 -8.05 6.04
N ILE A 49 -3.62 -7.38 5.04
CA ILE A 49 -4.94 -7.73 4.48
C ILE A 49 -4.94 -9.15 3.93
N HIS A 50 -3.88 -9.52 3.21
CA HIS A 50 -3.76 -10.86 2.65
C HIS A 50 -3.71 -11.94 3.73
N ILE A 51 -2.93 -11.74 4.80
CA ILE A 51 -2.91 -12.64 5.96
C ILE A 51 -4.28 -12.70 6.63
N ALA A 52 -4.93 -11.55 6.87
CA ALA A 52 -6.25 -11.50 7.50
C ALA A 52 -7.28 -12.33 6.70
N MET A 53 -7.23 -12.28 5.36
CA MET A 53 -8.07 -13.11 4.50
C MET A 53 -7.77 -14.61 4.61
N ILE A 54 -6.50 -14.99 4.74
CA ILE A 54 -6.10 -16.39 4.96
C ILE A 54 -6.60 -16.88 6.31
N VAL A 55 -6.41 -16.09 7.37
CA VAL A 55 -6.88 -16.40 8.73
C VAL A 55 -8.40 -16.51 8.74
N LYS A 56 -9.13 -15.54 8.17
CA LYS A 56 -10.59 -15.59 8.05
C LYS A 56 -11.05 -16.88 7.35
N LYS A 57 -10.37 -17.27 6.26
CA LYS A 57 -10.69 -18.51 5.55
C LYS A 57 -10.43 -19.76 6.38
N LYS A 58 -9.49 -19.74 7.33
CA LYS A 58 -9.25 -20.83 8.27
C LYS A 58 -10.22 -20.86 9.44
N VAL A 59 -10.68 -19.71 9.92
CA VAL A 59 -11.58 -19.60 11.09
C VAL A 59 -13.06 -19.78 10.72
N SER A 60 -13.49 -19.35 9.54
CA SER A 60 -14.87 -19.56 9.05
C SER A 60 -15.11 -20.96 8.46
N LYS A 61 -14.13 -21.87 8.56
CA LYS A 61 -14.21 -23.23 8.03
C LYS A 61 -14.11 -24.22 9.18
#